data_AF-A0A956ISM8-F1
#
_entry.id   AF-A0A956ISM8-F1
#
_cell.length_a   1.000
_cell.length_b   1.000
_cell.length_c   1.000
_cell.angle_alpha   90.00
_cell.angle_beta   90.00
_cell.angle_gamma   90.00
#
_symmetry.space_group_name_H-M   'P 1'
#
loop_
_entity.id
_entity.type
_entity.pdbx_description
1 polymer ?
#
loop_
_entity_poly.entity_id
_entity_poly.type
_entity_poly.pdbx_seq_one_letter_code
_entity_poly.pdbx_strand_id
1 'polypeptide(L)'
;VGDRERAARVTLDIFDETPSDDARRVAQAALEAGAWVAAASLFERLFERTGVADDGVQGLRGFVEAGQMDAALRLLRQAVSAGLDPERVRSDERLGALHEDTRFEDALSGT
;
A
#
# COMPACT_ATOMS: atom_id res chain seq x y z
N VAL A 1 18.31 -5.70 -1.88
CA VAL A 1 17.19 -4.87 -2.39
C VAL A 1 17.07 -4.89 -3.92
N GLY A 2 18.17 -4.83 -4.68
CA GLY A 2 18.15 -4.64 -6.15
C GLY A 2 17.27 -5.60 -6.97
N ASP A 3 17.39 -6.92 -6.79
CA ASP A 3 16.60 -7.89 -7.58
C ASP A 3 15.09 -7.79 -7.33
N ARG A 4 14.67 -7.62 -6.07
CA ARG A 4 13.23 -7.56 -5.73
C ARG A 4 12.59 -6.23 -6.12
N GLU A 5 13.34 -5.13 -6.00
CA GLU A 5 12.90 -3.84 -6.53
C GLU A 5 12.74 -3.90 -8.05
N ARG A 6 13.71 -4.49 -8.76
CA ARG A 6 13.62 -4.68 -10.21
C ARG A 6 12.44 -5.55 -10.59
N ALA A 7 12.21 -6.65 -9.89
CA ALA A 7 11.06 -7.51 -10.13
C ALA A 7 9.74 -6.74 -9.98
N ALA A 8 9.58 -5.98 -8.88
CA ALA A 8 8.39 -5.16 -8.69
C ALA A 8 8.20 -4.10 -9.78
N ARG A 9 9.28 -3.45 -10.23
CA ARG A 9 9.22 -2.48 -11.34
C ARG A 9 8.82 -3.13 -12.67
N VAL A 10 9.37 -4.30 -12.98
CA VAL A 10 8.99 -5.04 -14.19
C VAL A 10 7.53 -5.47 -14.09
N THR A 11 7.10 -6.00 -12.96
CA THR A 11 5.70 -6.39 -12.74
C THR A 11 4.75 -5.20 -12.82
N LEU A 12 5.15 -3.99 -12.41
CA LEU A 12 4.38 -2.77 -12.61
C LEU A 12 4.20 -2.43 -14.10
N ASP A 13 5.24 -2.61 -14.91
CA ASP A 13 5.23 -2.34 -16.35
C ASP A 13 4.25 -3.26 -17.09
N ILE A 14 4.26 -4.56 -16.75
CA ILE A 14 3.39 -5.59 -17.33
C ILE A 14 2.20 -5.96 -16.42
N PHE A 15 1.77 -5.03 -15.56
CA PHE A 15 0.77 -5.34 -14.53
C PHE A 15 -0.56 -5.82 -15.11
N ASP A 16 -0.96 -5.28 -16.28
CA ASP A 16 -2.19 -5.66 -16.96
C ASP A 16 -2.22 -7.13 -17.36
N GLU A 17 -1.06 -7.66 -17.75
CA GLU A 17 -0.87 -9.05 -18.15
C GLU A 17 -0.52 -9.97 -16.97
N THR A 18 -0.22 -9.39 -15.80
CA THR A 18 0.18 -10.15 -14.62
C THR A 18 -1.04 -10.55 -13.78
N PRO A 19 -1.24 -11.85 -13.48
CA PRO A 19 -2.27 -12.29 -12.55
C PRO A 19 -2.12 -11.63 -11.18
N SER A 20 -3.24 -11.28 -10.55
CA SER A 20 -3.21 -10.56 -9.26
C SER A 20 -2.47 -11.33 -8.16
N ASP A 21 -2.49 -12.66 -8.16
CA ASP A 21 -1.76 -13.46 -7.17
C ASP A 21 -0.24 -13.36 -7.35
N ASP A 22 0.25 -13.46 -8.59
CA ASP A 22 1.67 -13.29 -8.90
C ASP A 22 2.16 -11.88 -8.59
N ALA A 23 1.38 -10.87 -8.99
CA ALA A 23 1.69 -9.48 -8.64
C ALA A 23 1.72 -9.27 -7.11
N ARG A 24 0.81 -9.89 -6.37
CA ARG A 24 0.80 -9.81 -4.90
C ARG A 24 2.03 -10.45 -4.27
N ARG A 25 2.46 -11.62 -4.77
CA ARG A 25 3.70 -12.27 -4.31
C ARG A 25 4.92 -11.39 -4.56
N VAL A 26 5.01 -10.76 -5.73
CA VAL A 26 6.10 -9.84 -6.05
C VAL A 26 6.07 -8.61 -5.15
N ALA A 27 4.90 -8.01 -4.94
CA ALA A 27 4.73 -6.85 -4.07
C ALA A 27 5.16 -7.16 -2.63
N GLN A 28 4.71 -8.29 -2.08
CA GLN A 28 5.09 -8.77 -0.76
C GLN A 28 6.61 -8.96 -0.65
N ALA A 29 7.21 -9.67 -1.61
CA ALA A 29 8.65 -9.93 -1.59
C ALA A 29 9.47 -8.63 -1.68
N ALA A 30 9.02 -7.66 -2.48
CA ALA A 30 9.63 -6.33 -2.58
C ALA A 30 9.50 -5.53 -1.28
N LEU A 31 8.34 -5.58 -0.63
CA LEU A 31 8.10 -4.97 0.67
C LEU A 31 9.09 -5.53 1.70
N GLU A 32 9.19 -6.85 1.82
CA GLU A 32 10.13 -7.50 2.74
C GLU A 32 11.61 -7.20 2.46
N ALA A 33 11.96 -6.80 1.24
CA ALA A 33 13.32 -6.40 0.88
C ALA A 33 13.61 -4.91 1.07
N GLY A 34 12.64 -4.13 1.54
CA GLY A 34 12.76 -2.69 1.72
C GLY A 34 12.64 -1.88 0.42
N ALA A 35 12.11 -2.48 -0.66
CA ALA A 35 11.80 -1.77 -1.89
C ALA A 35 10.44 -1.06 -1.75
N TRP A 36 10.32 -0.22 -0.73
CA TRP A 36 9.06 0.31 -0.20
C TRP A 36 8.18 0.97 -1.26
N VAL A 37 8.73 1.87 -2.06
CA VAL A 37 7.98 2.59 -3.11
C VAL A 37 7.45 1.62 -4.17
N ALA A 38 8.30 0.72 -4.68
CA ALA A 38 7.89 -0.21 -5.73
C ALA A 38 6.85 -1.23 -5.22
N ALA A 39 7.01 -1.70 -3.98
CA ALA A 39 6.03 -2.56 -3.32
C ALA A 39 4.69 -1.85 -3.11
N ALA A 40 4.74 -0.62 -2.58
CA ALA A 40 3.56 0.18 -2.30
C ALA A 40 2.75 0.48 -3.57
N SER A 41 3.43 0.89 -4.65
CA SER A 41 2.79 1.11 -5.94
C SER A 41 2.15 -0.16 -6.48
N LEU A 42 2.77 -1.33 -6.33
CA LEU A 42 2.18 -2.57 -6.82
C LEU A 42 0.96 -3.01 -6.00
N PHE A 43 1.00 -2.83 -4.68
CA PHE A 43 -0.15 -3.04 -3.79
C PHE A 43 -1.29 -2.06 -4.06
N GLU A 44 -0.99 -0.79 -4.34
CA GLU A 44 -1.99 0.19 -4.76
C GLU A 44 -2.69 -0.28 -6.04
N ARG A 45 -1.94 -0.69 -7.07
CA ARG A 45 -2.52 -1.20 -8.33
C ARG A 45 -3.37 -2.47 -8.12
N LEU A 46 -2.94 -3.35 -7.22
CA LEU A 46 -3.71 -4.53 -6.81
C LEU A 46 -5.02 -4.14 -6.12
N PHE A 47 -4.96 -3.16 -5.22
CA PHE A 47 -6.13 -2.64 -4.54
C PHE A 47 -7.10 -1.98 -5.52
N GLU A 48 -6.63 -1.14 -6.43
CA GLU A 48 -7.45 -0.52 -7.49
C GLU A 48 -8.14 -1.57 -8.37
N ARG A 49 -7.44 -2.67 -8.68
CA ARG A 49 -7.99 -3.75 -9.52
C ARG A 49 -9.01 -4.63 -8.79
N THR A 50 -8.75 -4.94 -7.52
CA THR A 50 -9.47 -6.01 -6.81
C THR A 50 -10.41 -5.51 -5.73
N GLY A 51 -10.24 -4.27 -5.26
CA GLY A 51 -10.95 -3.71 -4.11
C GLY A 51 -10.60 -4.37 -2.78
N VAL A 52 -9.59 -5.25 -2.72
CA VAL A 52 -9.23 -5.99 -1.51
C VAL A 52 -8.51 -5.05 -0.54
N ALA A 53 -9.19 -4.67 0.54
CA ALA A 53 -8.68 -3.73 1.54
C ALA A 53 -7.29 -4.11 2.11
N ASP A 54 -6.97 -5.41 2.18
CA ASP A 54 -5.64 -5.85 2.65
C ASP A 54 -4.51 -5.36 1.75
N ASP A 55 -4.70 -5.38 0.42
CA ASP A 55 -3.71 -4.83 -0.51
C ASP A 55 -3.52 -3.32 -0.27
N GLY A 56 -4.61 -2.60 0.00
CA GLY A 56 -4.57 -1.18 0.37
C GLY A 56 -3.74 -0.94 1.63
N VAL A 57 -3.90 -1.78 2.67
CA VAL A 57 -3.12 -1.69 3.92
C VAL A 57 -1.64 -1.98 3.70
N GLN A 58 -1.28 -3.00 2.90
CA GLN A 58 0.13 -3.26 2.59
C GLN A 58 0.75 -2.13 1.77
N GLY A 59 -0.01 -1.55 0.83
CA GLY A 59 0.40 -0.36 0.08
C GLY A 59 0.65 0.83 1.00
N LEU A 60 -0.24 1.05 1.97
CA LEU A 60 -0.10 2.07 3.00
C LEU A 60 1.22 1.94 3.75
N ARG A 61 1.49 0.74 4.27
CA ARG A 61 2.72 0.45 5.03
C ARG A 61 3.96 0.75 4.20
N GLY A 62 3.97 0.32 2.93
CA GLY A 62 5.07 0.62 2.03
C GLY A 62 5.26 2.12 1.80
N PHE A 63 4.19 2.90 1.62
CA PHE A 63 4.32 4.36 1.47
C PHE A 63 4.79 5.04 2.76
N VAL A 64 4.33 4.59 3.93
CA VAL A 64 4.79 5.12 5.23
C VAL A 64 6.28 4.85 5.42
N GLU A 65 6.75 3.62 5.19
CA GLU A 65 8.17 3.26 5.29
C GLU A 65 9.04 4.01 4.26
N ALA A 66 8.47 4.39 3.12
CA ALA A 66 9.12 5.23 2.12
C ALA A 66 9.09 6.74 2.46
N GLY A 67 8.39 7.16 3.51
CA GLY A 67 8.17 8.56 3.86
C GLY A 67 7.20 9.30 2.93
N GLN A 68 6.44 8.60 2.09
CA GLN A 68 5.49 9.17 1.13
C GLN A 68 4.11 9.38 1.77
N MET A 69 4.04 10.29 2.74
CA MET A 69 2.86 10.47 3.59
C MET A 69 1.60 10.88 2.80
N ASP A 70 1.73 11.74 1.79
CA ASP A 70 0.61 12.14 0.92
C ASP A 70 0.01 10.95 0.15
N ALA A 71 0.85 10.04 -0.33
CA ALA A 71 0.40 8.83 -1.01
C ALA A 71 -0.28 7.86 -0.04
N ALA A 72 0.29 7.69 1.16
CA ALA A 72 -0.28 6.87 2.22
C ALA A 72 -1.67 7.38 2.66
N LEU A 73 -1.82 8.69 2.89
CA LEU A 73 -3.11 9.29 3.28
C LEU A 73 -4.16 9.20 2.17
N ARG A 74 -3.77 9.39 0.90
CA ARG A 74 -4.69 9.20 -0.24
C ARG A 74 -5.17 7.76 -0.30
N LEU A 75 -4.25 6.80 -0.23
CA LEU A 75 -4.60 5.38 -0.27
C LEU A 75 -5.46 4.98 0.92
N LEU A 76 -5.26 5.61 2.10
CA LEU A 76 -6.03 5.35 3.30
C LEU A 76 -7.49 5.72 3.09
N ARG A 77 -7.76 6.92 2.57
CA ARG A 77 -9.11 7.35 2.20
C ARG A 77 -9.78 6.36 1.27
N GLN A 78 -9.08 5.95 0.22
CA GLN A 78 -9.61 5.00 -0.76
C GLN A 78 -9.90 3.64 -0.12
N ALA A 79 -9.00 3.15 0.74
CA ALA A 79 -9.18 1.88 1.44
C ALA A 79 -10.37 1.92 2.41
N VAL A 80 -10.53 3.01 3.17
CA VAL A 80 -11.70 3.22 4.05
C VAL A 80 -12.99 3.28 3.25
N SER A 81 -13.02 4.02 2.13
CA SER A 81 -14.19 4.04 1.23
C SER A 81 -14.50 2.66 0.63
N ALA A 82 -13.51 1.78 0.50
CA ALA A 82 -13.70 0.39 0.07
C ALA A 82 -14.09 -0.57 1.22
N GLY A 83 -14.30 -0.07 2.44
CA GLY A 83 -14.72 -0.85 3.60
C GLY A 83 -13.59 -1.34 4.49
N LEU A 84 -12.38 -0.75 4.39
CA LEU A 84 -11.34 -0.97 5.38
C LEU A 84 -11.82 -0.52 6.76
N ASP A 85 -11.65 -1.39 7.74
CA ASP A 85 -11.95 -1.08 9.12
C ASP A 85 -10.91 -0.09 9.70
N PRO A 86 -11.32 1.09 10.19
CA PRO A 86 -10.40 2.12 10.67
C PRO A 86 -9.68 1.71 11.97
N GLU A 87 -10.27 0.86 12.81
CA GLU A 87 -9.62 0.37 14.04
C GLU A 87 -8.41 -0.52 13.72
N ARG A 88 -8.47 -1.27 12.60
CA ARG A 88 -7.33 -2.03 12.09
C ARG A 88 -6.13 -1.13 11.78
N VAL A 89 -6.37 0.05 11.19
CA VAL A 89 -5.33 1.02 10.84
C VAL A 89 -4.75 1.69 12.08
N ARG A 90 -5.61 2.04 13.05
CA ARG A 90 -5.20 2.61 14.34
C ARG A 90 -4.35 1.66 15.16
N SER A 91 -4.64 0.36 15.10
CA SER A 91 -3.89 -0.66 15.85
C SER A 91 -2.58 -1.09 15.19
N ASP A 92 -2.29 -0.61 13.97
CA ASP A 92 -1.11 -1.01 13.22
C ASP A 92 0.10 -0.14 13.60
N GLU A 93 1.02 -0.72 14.36
CA GLU A 93 2.25 -0.04 14.83
C GLU A 93 3.12 0.47 13.67
N ARG A 94 3.07 -0.18 12.50
CA ARG A 94 3.85 0.22 11.32
C ARG A 94 3.30 1.49 10.67
N LEU A 95 2.10 1.89 11.03
CA LEU A 95 1.47 3.11 10.57
C LEU A 95 1.57 4.23 11.62
N GLY A 96 2.39 4.05 12.67
CA GLY A 96 2.55 5.06 13.72
C GLY A 96 2.93 6.45 13.19
N ALA A 97 3.82 6.52 12.19
CA ALA A 97 4.19 7.80 11.56
C ALA A 97 3.02 8.46 10.81
N LEU A 98 2.04 7.67 10.35
CA LEU A 98 0.81 8.18 9.75
C LEU A 98 -0.13 8.76 10.82
N HIS A 99 -0.18 8.16 12.01
CA HIS A 99 -1.01 8.62 13.13
C HIS A 99 -0.61 10.01 13.64
N GLU A 100 0.67 10.37 13.48
CA GLU A 100 1.21 11.69 13.83
C GLU A 100 0.82 12.79 12.84
N ASP A 101 0.35 12.42 11.62
CA ASP A 101 -0.11 13.40 10.64
C ASP A 101 -1.52 13.88 11.01
N THR A 102 -1.70 15.20 11.12
CA THR A 102 -3.00 15.83 11.44
C THR A 102 -4.14 15.44 10.49
N ARG A 103 -3.82 15.00 9.26
CA ARG A 103 -4.77 14.57 8.24
C ARG A 103 -5.20 13.12 8.40
N PHE A 104 -4.64 12.39 9.35
CA PHE A 104 -4.94 10.97 9.55
C PHE A 104 -6.40 10.72 9.91
N GLU A 105 -6.93 11.46 10.89
CA GLU A 105 -8.34 11.31 11.30
C GLU A 105 -9.32 11.74 10.20
N ASP A 106 -8.96 12.74 9.40
CA ASP A 106 -9.67 13.10 8.17
C ASP A 106 -9.68 11.93 7.19
N ALA A 107 -8.51 11.33 6.95
CA ALA A 107 -8.38 10.20 6.03
C ALA A 107 -9.17 8.95 6.49
N LEU A 108 -9.26 8.72 7.79
CA LEU A 108 -10.08 7.66 8.39
C LEU A 108 -11.58 7.93 8.33
N SER A 109 -11.99 9.19 8.25
CA SER A 109 -13.40 9.55 8.19
C SER A 109 -14.01 9.37 6.79
N GLY A 110 -13.17 9.18 5.77
CA GLY A 110 -13.61 8.97 4.38
C GLY A 110 -14.45 10.09 3.80
N THR A 111 -14.39 11.29 4.40
CA THR A 111 -15.10 12.51 3.99
C THR A 111 -14.36 13.19 2.84
#